data_AF-A0A7I4Y6L2-F1
#
_entry.id   AF-A0A7I4Y6L2-F1
#
_cell.length_a   1.000
_cell.length_b   1.000
_cell.length_c   1.000
_cell.angle_alpha   90.00
_cell.angle_beta   90.00
_cell.angle_gamma   90.00
#
_symmetry.space_group_name_H-M   'P 1'
#
loop_
_entity.id
_entity.type
_entity.pdbx_description
1 polymer ?
#
loop_
_entity_poly.entity_id
_entity_poly.type
_entity_poly.pdbx_seq_one_letter_code
_entity_poly.pdbx_strand_id
1 'polypeptide(L)'
;MTSLSKMVPVASRGLLKPTSFVMPAIRESHAALFRKRPAQLITNRIKDYCHFYFFGIGVFPIMLCLAYNHIVYGTCELRDYPEGEPPHYWQFERTPVRQWWAKHFGLSDIEHHERNLAYYEKTGIQARWRQIEERVKHLESERWDYKAWSYQPVSSTWVDLARWHSLRLRDQYEQHGHYPQ
;
A
#
# COMPACT_ATOMS: atom_id res chain seq x y z
N MET A 1 -34.31 -0.67 -3.90
CA MET A 1 -33.59 -1.87 -3.45
C MET A 1 -32.15 -1.46 -3.17
N THR A 2 -31.83 -1.15 -1.92
CA THR A 2 -30.49 -0.70 -1.50
C THR A 2 -30.11 -1.45 -0.23
N SER A 3 -29.34 -2.53 -0.39
CA SER A 3 -28.75 -3.29 0.69
C SER A 3 -27.36 -2.73 0.98
N LEU A 4 -27.21 -1.99 2.08
CA LEU A 4 -25.93 -1.54 2.62
C LEU A 4 -25.54 -2.50 3.74
N SER A 5 -24.61 -3.40 3.41
CA SER A 5 -23.96 -4.35 4.31
C SER A 5 -23.13 -3.61 5.37
N LYS A 6 -23.53 -3.75 6.63
CA LYS A 6 -22.72 -3.36 7.79
C LYS A 6 -21.79 -4.52 8.14
N MET A 7 -20.52 -4.44 7.75
CA MET A 7 -19.48 -5.29 8.33
C MET A 7 -19.28 -4.90 9.80
N VAL A 8 -19.72 -5.77 10.70
CA VAL A 8 -19.36 -5.73 12.12
C VAL A 8 -17.97 -6.35 12.26
N PRO A 9 -16.99 -5.72 12.94
CA PRO A 9 -15.71 -6.34 13.18
C PRO A 9 -15.90 -7.53 14.13
N VAL A 10 -15.78 -8.74 13.57
CA VAL A 10 -15.58 -10.00 14.33
C VAL A 10 -14.13 -9.99 14.84
N ALA A 11 -13.80 -9.04 15.70
CA ALA A 11 -12.56 -9.03 16.46
C ALA A 11 -12.83 -9.70 17.81
N SER A 12 -12.67 -11.02 17.81
CA SER A 12 -12.14 -11.81 18.93
C SER A 12 -12.52 -11.36 20.36
N ARG A 13 -13.80 -11.40 20.72
CA ARG A 13 -14.25 -11.34 22.12
C ARG A 13 -14.04 -12.66 22.90
N GLY A 14 -13.29 -13.61 22.33
CA GLY A 14 -13.19 -14.98 22.85
C GLY A 14 -11.87 -15.38 23.53
N LEU A 15 -10.79 -14.59 23.43
CA LEU A 15 -9.45 -15.12 23.74
C LEU A 15 -8.77 -14.60 25.01
N LEU A 16 -9.50 -14.02 25.97
CA LEU A 16 -8.95 -13.75 27.30
C LEU A 16 -10.05 -13.93 28.35
N LYS A 17 -10.40 -15.18 28.67
CA LYS A 17 -11.03 -15.45 29.98
C LYS A 17 -9.94 -15.24 31.03
N PRO A 18 -10.06 -14.27 31.97
CA PRO A 18 -9.13 -14.21 33.08
C PRO A 18 -9.23 -15.54 33.83
N THR A 19 -8.08 -16.20 34.04
CA THR A 19 -8.00 -17.39 34.87
C THR A 19 -8.69 -17.09 36.20
N SER A 20 -9.77 -17.81 36.50
CA SER A 20 -10.53 -17.66 37.74
C SER A 20 -9.57 -17.80 38.91
N PHE A 21 -9.35 -16.70 39.64
CA PHE A 21 -8.57 -16.71 40.87
C PHE A 21 -9.37 -17.51 41.90
N VAL A 22 -9.00 -18.78 42.08
CA VAL A 22 -9.50 -19.59 43.18
C VAL A 22 -8.86 -19.02 44.44
N MET A 23 -9.66 -18.29 45.22
CA MET A 23 -9.24 -17.77 46.51
C MET A 23 -8.88 -18.96 47.40
N PRO A 24 -7.62 -19.12 47.85
CA PRO A 24 -7.24 -20.25 48.69
C PRO A 24 -8.00 -20.15 50.02
N ALA A 25 -8.51 -21.27 50.52
CA ALA A 25 -9.21 -21.35 51.80
C ALA A 25 -8.34 -20.74 52.91
N ILE A 26 -8.82 -19.67 53.53
CA ILE A 26 -8.13 -18.97 54.62
C ILE A 26 -8.29 -19.84 55.87
N ARG A 27 -7.22 -20.48 56.30
CA ARG A 27 -7.13 -21.07 57.65
C ARG A 27 -6.65 -19.97 58.59
N GLU A 28 -7.46 -19.61 59.58
CA GLU A 28 -7.09 -18.65 60.62
C GLU A 28 -6.15 -19.31 61.64
N SER A 29 -4.86 -19.35 61.31
CA SER A 29 -3.80 -19.68 62.26
C SER A 29 -2.84 -18.49 62.40
N HIS A 30 -2.20 -18.36 63.57
CA HIS A 30 -1.26 -17.26 63.88
C HIS A 30 0.09 -17.37 63.16
N ALA A 31 0.26 -18.31 62.23
CA ALA A 31 1.51 -18.55 61.52
C ALA A 31 1.54 -17.84 60.16
N ALA A 32 2.71 -17.33 59.76
CA ALA A 32 2.88 -16.70 58.46
C ALA A 32 2.61 -17.71 57.32
N LEU A 33 1.52 -17.51 56.58
CA LEU A 33 1.14 -18.37 55.46
C LEU A 33 1.81 -17.90 54.15
N PHE A 34 2.36 -18.84 53.39
CA PHE A 34 2.93 -18.58 52.08
C PHE A 34 1.82 -18.26 51.06
N ARG A 35 1.70 -16.99 50.66
CA ARG A 35 0.72 -16.56 49.65
C ARG A 35 1.23 -16.88 48.25
N LYS A 36 0.50 -17.71 47.49
CA LYS A 36 0.75 -17.92 46.05
C LYS A 36 0.54 -16.59 45.31
N ARG A 37 1.64 -15.93 44.93
CA ARG A 37 1.62 -14.70 44.10
C ARG A 37 1.99 -15.05 42.66
N PRO A 38 1.41 -14.38 41.65
CA PRO A 38 1.89 -14.51 40.28
C PRO A 38 3.33 -13.98 40.16
N ALA A 39 4.03 -14.30 39.08
CA ALA A 39 5.45 -13.99 38.88
C ALA A 39 5.75 -12.47 38.80
N GLN A 40 5.81 -11.81 39.96
CA GLN A 40 6.04 -10.35 40.07
C GLN A 40 7.43 -9.93 39.57
N LEU A 41 8.43 -10.80 39.72
CA LEU A 41 9.82 -10.50 39.33
C LEU A 41 9.94 -10.21 37.83
N ILE A 42 9.31 -11.04 37.00
CA ILE A 42 9.39 -10.92 35.54
C ILE A 42 8.64 -9.67 35.08
N THR A 43 7.44 -9.43 35.61
CA THR A 43 6.64 -8.27 35.25
C THR A 43 7.32 -6.96 35.65
N ASN A 44 7.96 -6.92 36.82
CA ASN A 44 8.66 -5.73 37.27
C ASN A 44 9.91 -5.50 36.44
N ARG A 45 10.69 -6.55 36.16
CA ARG A 45 11.86 -6.45 35.29
C ARG A 45 11.54 -5.94 33.89
N ILE A 46 10.44 -6.41 33.28
CA ILE A 46 10.01 -5.90 31.98
C ILE A 46 9.64 -4.41 32.06
N LYS A 47 8.90 -4.01 33.09
CA LYS A 47 8.56 -2.60 33.31
C LYS A 47 9.80 -1.73 33.50
N ASP A 48 10.79 -2.20 34.26
CA ASP A 48 12.02 -1.47 34.53
C ASP A 48 12.84 -1.29 33.25
N TYR A 49 12.96 -2.34 32.42
CA TYR A 49 13.62 -2.22 31.12
C TYR A 49 12.86 -1.30 30.17
N CYS A 50 11.54 -1.46 30.04
CA CYS A 50 10.73 -0.55 29.23
C CYS A 50 10.88 0.89 29.71
N HIS A 51 10.82 1.13 31.03
CA HIS A 51 10.94 2.46 31.58
C HIS A 51 12.30 3.08 31.27
N PHE A 52 13.39 2.35 31.50
CA PHE A 52 14.74 2.84 31.27
C PHE A 52 15.02 3.12 29.78
N TYR A 53 14.73 2.17 28.89
CA TYR A 53 15.07 2.33 27.48
C TYR A 53 14.09 3.26 26.73
N PHE A 54 12.79 3.13 26.98
CA PHE A 54 11.80 3.93 26.27
C PHE A 54 11.73 5.36 26.82
N PHE A 55 11.57 5.52 28.13
CA PHE A 55 11.44 6.85 28.71
C PHE A 55 12.79 7.49 28.99
N GLY A 56 13.73 6.77 29.61
CA GLY A 56 15.03 7.31 29.97
C GLY A 56 15.89 7.67 28.77
N ILE A 57 16.08 6.73 27.84
CA ILE A 57 16.96 6.93 26.66
C ILE A 57 16.19 7.50 25.47
N GLY A 58 14.91 7.16 25.29
CA GLY A 58 14.12 7.63 24.16
C GLY A 58 13.50 9.01 24.38
N VAL A 59 12.42 9.04 25.16
CA VAL A 59 11.54 10.23 25.28
C VAL A 59 12.20 11.39 26.02
N PHE A 60 12.88 11.12 27.13
CA PHE A 60 13.44 12.16 28.00
C PHE A 60 14.45 13.10 27.30
N PRO A 61 15.47 12.61 26.56
CA PRO A 61 16.41 13.51 25.88
C PRO A 61 15.77 14.31 24.75
N ILE A 62 14.77 13.74 24.05
CA ILE A 62 14.03 14.46 23.00
C ILE A 62 13.23 15.60 23.62
N MET A 63 12.52 15.34 24.72
CA MET A 63 11.75 16.37 25.43
C MET A 63 12.66 17.48 25.99
N LEU A 64 13.84 17.11 26.52
CA LEU A 64 14.82 18.09 26.99
C LEU A 64 15.31 18.97 25.83
N CYS A 65 15.64 18.38 24.67
CA CYS A 65 16.05 19.12 23.48
C CYS A 65 14.94 20.08 23.01
N LEU A 66 13.69 19.63 22.95
CA LEU A 66 12.54 20.46 22.57
C LEU A 66 12.32 21.61 23.56
N ALA A 67 12.36 21.31 24.86
CA ALA A 67 12.21 22.32 25.92
C ALA A 67 13.34 23.35 25.87
N TYR A 68 14.59 22.91 25.70
CA TYR A 68 15.74 23.79 25.56
C TYR A 68 15.58 24.75 24.37
N ASN A 69 15.23 24.23 23.20
CA ASN A 69 15.02 25.06 22.01
C ASN A 69 13.87 26.05 22.21
N HIS A 70 12.78 25.64 22.85
CA HIS A 70 11.64 26.52 23.13
C HIS A 70 11.98 27.63 24.15
N ILE A 71 12.82 27.34 25.15
CA ILE A 71 13.23 28.33 26.16
C ILE A 71 14.24 29.32 25.59
N VAL A 72 15.22 28.84 24.80
CA VAL A 72 16.32 29.68 24.30
C VAL A 72 15.91 30.51 23.08
N TYR A 73 15.26 29.89 22.10
CA TYR A 73 14.93 30.55 20.83
C TYR A 73 13.48 31.06 20.77
N GLY A 74 12.56 30.43 21.50
CA GLY A 74 11.14 30.79 21.47
C GLY A 74 10.45 30.50 20.13
N THR A 75 9.27 31.09 19.94
CA THR A 75 8.52 31.03 18.67
C THR A 75 8.91 32.20 17.78
N CYS A 76 8.98 31.96 16.47
CA CYS A 76 9.21 33.03 15.51
C CYS A 76 7.98 33.94 15.40
N GLU A 77 8.24 35.24 15.26
CA GLU A 77 7.21 36.25 14.98
C GLU A 77 6.91 36.31 13.49
N LEU A 78 5.66 36.56 13.15
CA LEU A 78 5.26 36.81 11.77
C LEU A 78 5.85 38.16 11.34
N ARG A 79 6.58 38.16 10.24
CA ARG A 79 7.07 39.36 9.58
C ARG A 79 6.46 39.48 8.20
N ASP A 80 6.36 40.72 7.74
CA ASP A 80 5.93 40.99 6.38
C ASP A 80 6.91 40.36 5.38
N TYR A 81 6.37 40.05 4.20
CA TYR A 81 7.15 39.41 3.15
C TYR A 81 8.27 40.37 2.70
N PRO A 82 9.54 39.94 2.70
CA PRO A 82 10.64 40.81 2.33
C PRO A 82 10.58 41.18 0.84
N GLU A 83 10.91 42.43 0.50
CA GLU A 83 10.91 42.92 -0.90
C GLU A 83 12.10 42.39 -1.74
N GLY A 84 13.09 41.78 -1.09
CA GLY A 84 14.31 41.27 -1.72
C GLY A 84 14.16 39.83 -2.20
N GLU A 85 15.06 38.98 -1.72
CA GLU A 85 15.03 37.56 -2.08
C GLU A 85 13.82 36.85 -1.46
N PRO A 86 13.12 36.00 -2.24
CA PRO A 86 11.98 35.27 -1.73
C PRO A 86 12.43 34.32 -0.60
N PRO A 87 11.73 34.31 0.55
CA PRO A 87 12.06 33.40 1.63
C PRO A 87 11.88 31.95 1.19
N HIS A 88 12.72 31.08 1.74
CA HIS A 88 12.63 29.65 1.51
C HIS A 88 11.43 29.05 2.24
N TYR A 89 10.91 27.93 1.70
CA TYR A 89 9.68 27.29 2.20
C TYR A 89 9.71 26.92 3.68
N TRP A 90 10.86 26.50 4.23
CA TRP A 90 10.94 26.13 5.64
C TRP A 90 10.86 27.35 6.59
N GLN A 91 11.09 28.57 6.11
CA GLN A 91 11.05 29.78 6.94
C GLN A 91 9.61 30.18 7.30
N PHE A 92 8.61 29.67 6.60
CA PHE A 92 7.20 29.88 6.92
C PHE A 92 6.75 29.11 8.18
N GLU A 93 7.58 28.19 8.70
CA GLU A 93 7.26 27.43 9.90
C GLU A 93 7.49 28.24 11.18
N ARG A 94 6.56 28.12 12.14
CA ARG A 94 6.53 28.98 13.34
C ARG A 94 7.64 28.69 14.36
N THR A 95 8.09 27.44 14.46
CA THR A 95 9.06 27.01 15.48
C THR A 95 10.39 26.62 14.85
N PRO A 96 11.54 26.96 15.46
CA PRO A 96 12.85 26.70 14.88
C PRO A 96 13.12 25.20 14.67
N VAL A 97 12.60 24.34 15.55
CA VAL A 97 12.69 22.87 15.39
C VAL A 97 11.97 22.42 14.12
N ARG A 98 10.81 23.01 13.83
CA ARG A 98 10.03 22.67 12.64
C ARG A 98 10.65 23.26 11.38
N GLN A 99 11.23 24.45 11.45
CA GLN A 99 12.04 25.01 10.37
C GLN A 99 13.26 24.11 10.05
N TRP A 100 13.97 23.65 11.08
CA TRP A 100 15.09 22.71 10.92
C TRP A 100 14.65 21.42 10.25
N TRP A 101 13.53 20.83 10.71
CA TRP A 101 13.00 19.61 10.13
C TRP A 101 12.57 19.82 8.67
N ALA A 102 11.86 20.91 8.38
CA ALA A 102 11.41 21.23 7.02
C ALA A 102 12.60 21.48 6.08
N LYS A 103 13.68 22.12 6.56
CA LYS A 103 14.89 22.37 5.77
C LYS A 103 15.63 21.08 5.41
N HIS A 104 15.68 20.09 6.30
CA HIS A 104 16.46 18.87 6.10
C HIS A 104 15.65 17.70 5.52
N PHE A 105 14.37 17.61 5.85
CA PHE A 105 13.53 16.46 5.50
C PHE A 105 12.23 16.84 4.79
N GLY A 106 11.79 18.10 4.91
CA GLY A 106 10.57 18.58 4.27
C GLY A 106 10.77 18.82 2.78
N LEU A 107 9.71 18.60 2.00
CA LEU A 107 9.63 19.03 0.60
C LEU A 107 9.03 20.43 0.54
N SER A 108 9.43 21.21 -0.48
CA SER A 108 8.79 22.50 -0.75
C SER A 108 7.36 22.28 -1.24
N ASP A 109 6.42 23.09 -0.75
CA ASP A 109 5.01 23.04 -1.18
C ASP A 109 4.87 23.30 -2.68
N ILE A 110 5.68 24.21 -3.22
CA ILE A 110 5.72 24.54 -4.66
C ILE A 110 6.17 23.32 -5.46
N GLU A 111 7.27 22.70 -5.02
CA GLU A 111 7.82 21.51 -5.69
C GLU A 111 6.80 20.36 -5.64
N HIS A 112 6.17 20.15 -4.50
CA HIS A 112 5.16 19.10 -4.34
C HIS A 112 3.95 19.34 -5.26
N HIS A 113 3.46 20.58 -5.31
CA HIS A 113 2.36 20.97 -6.17
C HIS A 113 2.68 20.76 -7.66
N GLU A 114 3.82 21.26 -8.13
CA GLU A 114 4.23 21.12 -9.54
C GLU A 114 4.48 19.66 -9.94
N ARG A 115 5.11 18.89 -9.04
CA ARG A 115 5.31 17.46 -9.26
C ARG A 115 3.98 16.72 -9.40
N ASN A 116 2.99 17.06 -8.59
CA ASN A 116 1.66 16.46 -8.67
C ASN A 116 0.94 16.85 -9.97
N LEU A 117 1.02 18.11 -10.40
CA LEU A 117 0.46 18.55 -11.67
C LEU A 117 1.07 17.77 -12.85
N ALA A 118 2.39 17.67 -12.90
CA ALA A 118 3.08 16.90 -13.93
C ALA A 118 2.69 15.41 -13.90
N TYR A 119 2.52 14.84 -12.71
CA TYR A 119 2.06 13.47 -12.54
C TYR A 119 0.63 13.27 -13.09
N TYR A 120 -0.30 14.18 -12.78
CA TYR A 120 -1.68 14.11 -13.26
C TYR A 120 -1.77 14.29 -14.78
N GLU A 121 -0.99 15.20 -15.36
CA GLU A 121 -0.94 15.38 -16.80
C GLU A 121 -0.43 14.11 -17.50
N LYS A 122 0.70 13.56 -17.03
CA LYS A 122 1.29 12.34 -17.58
C LYS A 122 0.33 11.15 -17.51
N THR A 123 -0.33 10.97 -16.36
CA THR A 123 -1.30 9.89 -16.18
C THR A 123 -2.55 10.09 -17.04
N GLY A 124 -3.01 11.33 -17.19
CA GLY A 124 -4.09 11.70 -18.11
C GLY A 124 -3.78 11.38 -19.57
N ILE A 125 -2.57 11.68 -20.03
CA ILE A 125 -2.11 11.34 -21.39
C ILE A 125 -2.10 9.82 -21.58
N GLN A 126 -1.54 9.08 -20.63
CA GLN A 126 -1.52 7.61 -20.71
C GLN A 126 -2.92 7.01 -20.72
N ALA A 127 -3.86 7.55 -19.94
CA ALA A 127 -5.24 7.09 -19.94
C ALA A 127 -5.91 7.31 -21.30
N ARG A 128 -5.70 8.48 -21.93
CA ARG A 128 -6.21 8.76 -23.28
C ARG A 128 -5.62 7.81 -24.32
N TRP A 129 -4.32 7.52 -24.25
CA TRP A 129 -3.69 6.55 -25.17
C TRP A 129 -4.28 5.15 -25.03
N ARG A 130 -4.53 4.67 -23.80
CA ARG A 130 -5.18 3.37 -23.58
C ARG A 130 -6.59 3.33 -24.17
N GLN A 131 -7.39 4.38 -23.99
CA GLN A 131 -8.73 4.47 -24.59
C GLN A 131 -8.68 4.43 -26.13
N ILE A 132 -7.73 5.15 -26.73
CA ILE A 132 -7.53 5.14 -28.18
C ILE A 132 -7.11 3.75 -28.64
N GLU A 133 -6.16 3.12 -27.95
CA GLU A 133 -5.68 1.77 -28.27
C GLU A 133 -6.81 0.74 -28.20
N GLU A 134 -7.62 0.75 -27.14
CA GLU A 134 -8.80 -0.11 -27.00
C GLU A 134 -9.79 0.11 -28.15
N ARG A 135 -10.05 1.37 -28.52
CA ARG A 135 -10.94 1.70 -29.63
C ARG A 135 -10.39 1.21 -30.96
N VAL A 136 -9.08 1.35 -31.20
CA VAL A 136 -8.42 0.87 -32.42
C VAL A 136 -8.49 -0.65 -32.50
N LYS A 137 -8.17 -1.37 -31.41
CA LYS A 137 -8.26 -2.84 -31.36
C LYS A 137 -9.69 -3.33 -31.63
N HIS A 138 -10.69 -2.66 -31.08
CA HIS A 138 -12.09 -2.98 -31.33
C HIS A 138 -12.46 -2.77 -32.81
N LEU A 139 -12.12 -1.62 -33.41
CA LEU A 139 -12.41 -1.36 -34.83
C LEU A 139 -11.66 -2.30 -35.78
N GLU A 140 -10.41 -2.64 -35.46
CA GLU A 140 -9.64 -3.65 -36.21
C GLU A 140 -10.34 -5.01 -36.16
N SER A 141 -10.82 -5.42 -34.98
CA SER A 141 -11.51 -6.71 -34.80
C SER A 141 -12.86 -6.79 -35.52
N GLU A 142 -13.54 -5.65 -35.73
CA GLU A 142 -14.79 -5.63 -36.50
C GLU A 142 -14.54 -5.63 -38.00
N ARG A 143 -13.57 -4.84 -38.48
CA ARG A 143 -13.36 -4.58 -39.92
C ARG A 143 -12.40 -5.54 -40.59
N TRP A 144 -11.43 -6.10 -39.85
CA TRP A 144 -10.37 -6.96 -40.40
C TRP A 144 -9.55 -6.33 -41.54
N ASP A 145 -9.47 -5.00 -41.58
CA ASP A 145 -8.86 -4.24 -42.69
C ASP A 145 -7.34 -4.05 -42.53
N TYR A 146 -6.80 -4.24 -41.32
CA TYR A 146 -5.39 -4.00 -41.02
C TYR A 146 -4.71 -5.23 -40.43
N LYS A 147 -3.40 -5.36 -40.69
CA LYS A 147 -2.56 -6.40 -40.09
C LYS A 147 -1.89 -5.87 -38.83
N ALA A 148 -2.58 -5.90 -37.68
CA ALA A 148 -1.99 -5.53 -36.40
C ALA A 148 -2.24 -6.61 -35.33
N TRP A 149 -3.07 -6.33 -34.31
CA TRP A 149 -3.14 -7.16 -33.10
C TRP A 149 -3.88 -8.49 -33.31
N SER A 150 -4.87 -8.54 -34.19
CA SER A 150 -5.68 -9.74 -34.45
C SER A 150 -5.19 -10.58 -35.63
N TYR A 151 -4.15 -10.12 -36.34
CA TYR A 151 -3.67 -10.79 -37.54
C TYR A 151 -2.86 -12.05 -37.21
N GLN A 152 -3.38 -13.19 -37.62
CA GLN A 152 -2.66 -14.45 -37.58
C GLN A 152 -2.12 -14.78 -38.99
N PRO A 153 -0.79 -14.84 -39.20
CA PRO A 153 -0.26 -15.19 -40.50
C PRO A 153 -0.53 -16.66 -40.79
N VAL A 154 -1.29 -16.93 -41.85
CA VAL A 154 -1.39 -18.29 -42.39
C VAL A 154 -0.21 -18.48 -43.35
N SER A 155 0.63 -19.48 -43.08
CA SER A 155 1.70 -19.84 -44.02
C SER A 155 1.09 -20.29 -45.34
N SER A 156 1.59 -19.75 -46.45
CA SER A 156 1.17 -20.17 -47.80
C SER A 156 1.32 -21.68 -47.99
N THR A 157 2.35 -22.28 -47.39
CA THR A 157 2.60 -23.72 -47.44
C THR A 157 1.44 -24.57 -46.92
N TRP A 158 0.78 -24.15 -45.83
CA TRP A 158 -0.35 -24.88 -45.26
C TRP A 158 -1.61 -24.72 -46.12
N VAL A 159 -1.81 -23.53 -46.71
CA VAL A 159 -2.91 -23.28 -47.65
C VAL A 159 -2.71 -24.13 -48.92
N ASP A 160 -1.49 -24.18 -49.44
CA ASP A 160 -1.13 -24.95 -50.62
C ASP A 160 -1.28 -26.45 -50.37
N LEU A 161 -0.85 -26.95 -49.19
CA LEU A 161 -1.04 -28.34 -48.79
C LEU A 161 -2.53 -28.71 -48.66
N ALA A 162 -3.33 -27.86 -48.00
CA ALA A 162 -4.77 -28.08 -47.86
C ALA A 162 -5.48 -28.08 -49.22
N ARG A 163 -5.13 -27.13 -50.10
CA ARG A 163 -5.63 -27.08 -51.49
C ARG A 163 -5.30 -28.38 -52.21
N TRP A 164 -4.04 -28.83 -52.16
CA TRP A 164 -3.64 -30.07 -52.81
C TRP A 164 -4.39 -31.30 -52.27
N HIS A 165 -4.58 -31.38 -50.96
CA HIS A 165 -5.36 -32.48 -50.34
C HIS A 165 -6.83 -32.48 -50.79
N SER A 166 -7.45 -31.30 -50.90
CA SER A 166 -8.83 -31.18 -51.39
C SER A 166 -8.98 -31.56 -52.86
N LEU A 167 -8.02 -31.16 -53.72
CA LEU A 167 -8.02 -31.49 -55.14
C LEU A 167 -7.83 -32.99 -55.33
N ARG A 168 -6.91 -33.59 -54.57
CA ARG A 168 -6.73 -35.04 -54.54
C ARG A 168 -8.03 -35.74 -54.19
N LEU A 169 -8.69 -35.38 -53.07
CA LEU A 169 -9.94 -36.03 -52.65
C LEU A 169 -11.06 -35.89 -53.70
N ARG A 170 -11.13 -34.74 -54.37
CA ARG A 170 -12.09 -34.52 -55.47
C ARG A 170 -11.82 -35.41 -56.68
N ASP A 171 -10.55 -35.51 -57.08
CA ASP A 171 -10.13 -36.22 -58.29
C ASP A 171 -9.94 -37.73 -58.05
N GLN A 172 -9.89 -38.16 -56.79
CA GLN A 172 -9.85 -39.57 -56.39
C GLN A 172 -11.23 -40.18 -56.64
N TYR A 173 -11.42 -40.75 -57.82
CA TYR A 173 -12.60 -41.52 -58.20
C TYR A 173 -12.77 -42.67 -57.19
N GLU A 174 -13.84 -42.67 -56.39
CA GLU A 174 -14.16 -43.81 -55.53
C GLU A 174 -14.48 -45.02 -56.41
N GLN A 175 -13.55 -45.98 -56.50
CA GLN A 175 -13.94 -47.34 -56.83
C GLN A 175 -14.80 -47.84 -55.66
N HIS A 176 -16.12 -47.78 -55.81
CA HIS A 176 -17.05 -48.44 -54.88
C HIS A 176 -16.59 -49.88 -54.68
N GLY A 177 -16.01 -50.16 -53.50
CA GLY A 177 -15.55 -51.47 -53.12
C GLY A 177 -16.76 -52.38 -52.96
N HIS A 178 -16.81 -53.47 -53.73
CA HIS A 178 -17.75 -54.55 -53.52
C HIS A 178 -17.58 -55.09 -52.09
N TYR A 179 -18.59 -54.89 -51.23
CA TYR A 179 -18.66 -55.61 -49.97
C TYR A 179 -19.12 -57.05 -50.25
N PRO A 180 -18.40 -58.09 -49.79
CA PRO A 180 -18.88 -59.46 -49.89
C PRO A 180 -20.08 -59.66 -48.95
N GLN A 181 -21.10 -60.36 -49.47
CA GLN A 181 -22.33 -60.73 -48.74
C GLN A 181 -22.05 -61.75 -47.63
#